data_AF-A0A7W1FFF9-F1
#
_entry.id   AF-A0A7W1FFF9-F1
#
_cell.length_a   1.000
_cell.length_b   1.000
_cell.length_c   1.000
_cell.angle_alpha   90.00
_cell.angle_beta   90.00
_cell.angle_gamma   90.00
#
_symmetry.space_group_name_H-M   'P 1'
#
loop_
_entity.id
_entity.type
_entity.pdbx_description
1 polymer ?
#
loop_
_entity_poly.entity_id
_entity_poly.type
_entity_poly.pdbx_seq_one_letter_code
_entity_poly.pdbx_strand_id
1 'polypeptide(L)'
;FDLAVTRFSGKAAPPRENADRITRIAYDREVISHGFWTGKGFGEAAFYAYIAPALTGFSEKKVFPKATFYSKEIGEFLLKYEDVRNAENPDKMILDFMQSTYEAGANLAKWDRENLEIDWSKVLKSK
;
A
#
# COMPACT_ATOMS: atom_id res chain seq x y z
N PHE A 1 5.15 17.52 5.31
CA PHE A 1 4.77 16.37 6.13
C PHE A 1 4.33 15.27 5.18
N ASP A 2 4.50 14.01 5.55
CA ASP A 2 4.03 12.85 4.77
C ASP A 2 2.93 12.15 5.57
N LEU A 3 1.94 11.58 4.89
CA LEU A 3 0.91 10.74 5.49
C LEU A 3 1.15 9.34 4.95
N ALA A 4 1.57 8.43 5.81
CA ALA A 4 1.80 7.04 5.45
C ALA A 4 1.31 6.09 6.55
N VAL A 5 0.77 4.96 6.13
CA VAL A 5 0.46 3.80 6.97
C VAL A 5 1.17 2.59 6.38
N THR A 6 1.98 1.93 7.20
CA THR A 6 2.72 0.74 6.80
C THR A 6 2.25 -0.46 7.60
N ARG A 7 1.94 -1.55 6.91
CA ARG A 7 1.67 -2.86 7.51
C ARG A 7 2.86 -3.78 7.30
N PHE A 8 3.16 -4.58 8.32
CA PHE A 8 4.28 -5.51 8.31
C PHE A 8 3.78 -6.94 8.43
N SER A 9 4.43 -7.87 7.73
CA SER A 9 4.07 -9.30 7.82
C SER A 9 4.74 -10.03 8.99
N GLY A 10 5.79 -9.41 9.58
CA GLY A 10 6.68 -10.04 10.55
C GLY A 10 7.78 -10.93 9.94
N LYS A 11 7.64 -11.34 8.66
CA LYS A 11 8.69 -12.09 7.95
C LYS A 11 9.89 -11.19 7.66
N ALA A 12 11.09 -11.75 7.73
CA ALA A 12 12.32 -11.04 7.37
C ALA A 12 12.37 -10.78 5.86
N ALA A 13 12.76 -9.56 5.47
CA ALA A 13 13.02 -9.22 4.08
C ALA A 13 14.49 -9.48 3.73
N PRO A 14 14.83 -9.68 2.43
CA PRO A 14 16.21 -9.75 1.99
C PRO A 14 17.00 -8.48 2.35
N PRO A 15 18.29 -8.58 2.75
CA PRO A 15 19.11 -7.41 3.04
C PRO A 15 19.23 -6.45 1.85
N ARG A 16 19.18 -5.15 2.12
CA ARG A 16 19.44 -4.09 1.12
C ARG A 16 20.91 -3.65 1.18
N GLU A 17 21.78 -4.38 0.48
CA GLU A 17 23.25 -4.25 0.59
C GLU A 17 23.81 -2.84 0.33
N ASN A 18 23.13 -2.03 -0.48
CA ASN A 18 23.57 -0.68 -0.86
C ASN A 18 22.72 0.44 -0.24
N ALA A 19 21.78 0.10 0.65
CA ALA A 19 20.98 1.08 1.36
C ALA A 19 21.75 1.66 2.56
N ASP A 20 21.43 2.89 2.96
CA ASP A 20 21.92 3.47 4.21
C ASP A 20 21.36 2.72 5.43
N ARG A 21 21.94 2.96 6.60
CA ARG A 21 21.57 2.24 7.83
C ARG A 21 20.09 2.40 8.19
N ILE A 22 19.50 3.58 7.99
CA ILE A 22 18.10 3.84 8.33
C ILE A 22 17.19 3.06 7.39
N THR A 23 17.46 3.11 6.08
CA THR A 23 16.69 2.33 5.09
C THR A 23 16.80 0.83 5.32
N ARG A 24 17.97 0.30 5.71
CA ARG A 24 18.10 -1.14 6.03
C ARG A 24 17.23 -1.56 7.21
N ILE A 25 17.17 -0.74 8.25
CA ILE A 25 16.37 -1.04 9.44
C ILE A 25 14.87 -0.86 9.16
N ALA A 26 14.49 0.19 8.41
CA ALA A 26 13.09 0.46 8.09
C ALA A 26 12.45 -0.62 7.20
N TYR A 27 13.25 -1.36 6.44
CA TYR A 27 12.81 -2.41 5.51
C TYR A 27 13.47 -3.77 5.81
N ASP A 28 13.76 -4.07 7.09
CA ASP A 28 14.28 -5.38 7.51
C ASP A 28 13.19 -6.47 7.53
N ARG A 29 11.93 -6.06 7.52
CA ARG A 29 10.73 -6.90 7.39
C ARG A 29 10.01 -6.64 6.08
N GLU A 30 9.22 -7.62 5.64
CA GLU A 30 8.32 -7.39 4.52
C GLU A 30 7.23 -6.39 4.93
N VAL A 31 6.99 -5.40 4.07
CA VAL A 31 6.08 -4.30 4.31
C VAL A 31 5.22 -4.05 3.10
N ILE A 32 4.01 -3.56 3.34
CA ILE A 32 3.20 -2.87 2.34
C ILE A 32 2.83 -1.52 2.93
N SER A 33 3.10 -0.46 2.18
CA SER A 33 2.91 0.90 2.63
C SER A 33 1.95 1.62 1.71
N HIS A 34 1.12 2.46 2.31
CA HIS A 34 0.18 3.33 1.64
C HIS A 34 0.38 4.74 2.14
N GLY A 35 0.25 5.73 1.27
CA GLY A 35 0.33 7.10 1.73
C GLY A 35 -0.18 8.12 0.73
N PHE A 36 0.16 9.38 0.98
CA PHE A 36 -0.27 10.51 0.15
C PHE A 36 0.89 11.46 -0.15
N TRP A 37 1.16 11.67 -1.42
CA TRP A 37 2.06 12.72 -1.88
C TRP A 37 1.27 13.98 -2.21
N THR A 38 1.72 15.13 -1.69
CA THR A 38 1.10 16.43 -1.97
C THR A 38 1.53 17.05 -3.31
N GLY A 39 2.19 16.29 -4.20
CA GLY A 39 2.70 16.76 -5.49
C GLY A 39 4.22 16.73 -5.67
N LYS A 40 4.99 16.45 -4.61
CA LYS A 40 6.42 16.11 -4.74
C LYS A 40 6.56 14.60 -4.98
N GLY A 41 7.33 14.18 -5.98
CA GLY A 41 7.42 12.78 -6.43
C GLY A 41 6.88 12.64 -7.85
N PHE A 42 5.64 12.14 -7.98
CA PHE A 42 4.94 11.94 -9.26
C PHE A 42 4.64 13.25 -10.05
N GLY A 43 4.86 14.43 -9.46
CA GLY A 43 4.58 15.73 -10.09
C GLY A 43 3.13 16.21 -9.92
N GLU A 44 2.24 15.32 -9.46
CA GLU A 44 0.86 15.61 -9.07
C GLU A 44 0.58 14.99 -7.70
N ALA A 45 -0.45 15.49 -7.00
CA ALA A 45 -0.87 14.90 -5.75
C ALA A 45 -1.52 13.53 -5.99
N ALA A 46 -1.13 12.51 -5.23
CA ALA A 46 -1.60 11.15 -5.42
C ALA A 46 -1.50 10.33 -4.13
N PHE A 47 -2.44 9.40 -3.97
CA PHE A 47 -2.29 8.28 -3.05
C PHE A 47 -1.40 7.23 -3.70
N TYR A 48 -0.53 6.62 -2.90
CA TYR A 48 0.42 5.62 -3.36
C TYR A 48 0.31 4.33 -2.56
N ALA A 49 0.70 3.21 -3.17
CA ALA A 49 0.82 1.92 -2.52
C ALA A 49 1.95 1.08 -3.12
N TYR A 50 2.81 0.51 -2.26
CA TYR A 50 3.90 -0.37 -2.69
C TYR A 50 4.16 -1.48 -1.69
N ILE A 51 4.75 -2.58 -2.17
CA ILE A 51 5.21 -3.71 -1.35
C ILE A 51 6.73 -3.82 -1.42
N ALA A 52 7.36 -4.09 -0.27
CA ALA A 52 8.79 -4.33 -0.15
C ALA A 52 9.03 -5.65 0.61
N PRO A 53 9.82 -6.59 0.06
CA PRO A 53 10.47 -6.53 -1.25
C PRO A 53 9.45 -6.52 -2.40
N ALA A 54 9.87 -6.00 -3.56
CA ALA A 54 9.03 -6.00 -4.75
C ALA A 54 8.71 -7.45 -5.16
N LEU A 55 7.45 -7.71 -5.52
CA LEU A 55 6.98 -9.04 -5.86
C LEU A 55 6.64 -9.13 -7.35
N THR A 56 7.17 -10.15 -8.02
CA THR A 56 6.76 -10.50 -9.37
C THR A 56 5.25 -10.76 -9.42
N GLY A 57 4.54 -10.12 -10.34
CA GLY A 57 3.10 -10.26 -10.46
C GLY A 57 2.30 -9.20 -9.70
N PHE A 58 2.93 -8.32 -8.91
CA PHE A 58 2.22 -7.28 -8.14
C PHE A 58 1.66 -6.18 -9.04
N SER A 59 2.45 -5.69 -10.00
CA SER A 59 2.06 -4.65 -10.95
C SER A 59 0.88 -5.04 -11.86
N GLU A 60 0.65 -6.35 -12.02
CA GLU A 60 -0.41 -6.92 -12.84
C GLU A 60 -1.69 -7.21 -12.04
N LYS A 61 -1.69 -6.99 -10.73
CA LYS A 61 -2.88 -7.26 -9.91
C LYS A 61 -4.01 -6.30 -10.27
N LYS A 62 -5.19 -6.89 -10.44
CA LYS A 62 -6.42 -6.12 -10.56
C LYS A 62 -6.74 -5.51 -9.19
N VAL A 63 -6.64 -4.19 -9.12
CA VAL A 63 -6.96 -3.39 -7.93
C VAL A 63 -8.09 -2.42 -8.27
N PHE A 64 -8.65 -1.81 -7.23
CA PHE A 64 -9.73 -0.85 -7.31
C PHE A 64 -9.31 0.45 -6.62
N PRO A 65 -9.93 1.60 -6.92
CA PRO A 65 -10.90 1.84 -7.98
C PRO A 65 -10.29 1.68 -9.39
N LYS A 66 -11.13 1.70 -10.43
CA LYS A 66 -10.66 1.58 -11.84
C LYS A 66 -9.66 2.69 -12.24
N ALA A 67 -9.71 3.84 -11.57
CA ALA A 67 -8.78 4.95 -11.79
C ALA A 67 -7.34 4.63 -11.31
N THR A 68 -7.16 3.61 -10.48
CA THR A 68 -5.83 3.20 -10.00
C THR A 68 -5.01 2.60 -11.12
N PHE A 69 -3.74 3.00 -11.21
CA PHE A 69 -2.78 2.47 -12.18
C PHE A 69 -1.43 2.21 -11.52
N TYR A 70 -0.61 1.34 -12.13
CA TYR A 70 0.75 1.10 -11.67
C TYR A 70 1.74 1.94 -12.47
N SER A 71 2.54 2.77 -11.80
CA SER A 71 3.65 3.48 -12.42
C SER A 71 4.89 2.59 -12.44
N LYS A 72 5.33 2.15 -13.62
CA LYS A 72 6.56 1.34 -13.75
C LYS A 72 7.82 2.11 -13.42
N GLU A 73 7.82 3.42 -13.66
CA GLU A 73 8.94 4.31 -13.38
C GLU A 73 9.15 4.47 -11.87
N ILE A 74 8.05 4.62 -11.11
CA ILE A 74 8.10 4.80 -9.66
C ILE A 74 8.11 3.44 -8.94
N GLY A 75 7.49 2.41 -9.53
CA GLY A 75 7.38 1.08 -8.94
C GLY A 75 6.22 0.94 -7.95
N GLU A 76 5.16 1.73 -8.10
CA GLU A 76 4.06 1.83 -7.13
C GLU A 76 2.69 1.93 -7.83
N PHE A 77 1.65 1.49 -7.13
CA PHE A 77 0.27 1.82 -7.50
C PHE A 77 -0.06 3.24 -7.10
N LEU A 78 -0.70 3.98 -7.99
CA LEU A 78 -1.09 5.37 -7.78
C LEU A 78 -2.58 5.55 -8.01
N LEU A 79 -3.18 6.42 -7.20
CA LEU A 79 -4.51 6.97 -7.38
C LEU A 79 -4.42 8.48 -7.28
N LYS A 80 -4.69 9.20 -8.38
CA LYS A 80 -4.54 10.66 -8.39
C LYS A 80 -5.52 11.32 -7.44
N TYR A 81 -5.06 12.35 -6.76
CA TYR A 81 -5.90 13.14 -5.88
C TYR A 81 -7.07 13.78 -6.62
N GLU A 82 -6.86 14.21 -7.87
CA GLU A 82 -7.91 14.82 -8.68
C GLU A 82 -9.07 13.85 -8.97
N ASP A 83 -8.78 12.57 -9.21
CA ASP A 83 -9.82 11.54 -9.40
C ASP A 83 -10.63 11.34 -8.12
N VAL A 84 -9.96 11.33 -6.96
CA VAL A 84 -10.59 11.20 -5.64
C VAL A 84 -11.45 12.43 -5.31
N ARG A 85 -10.92 13.63 -5.56
CA ARG A 85 -11.60 14.91 -5.30
C ARG A 85 -12.90 15.03 -6.09
N ASN A 86 -12.96 14.47 -7.29
CA ASN A 86 -14.14 14.51 -8.16
C ASN A 86 -15.07 13.29 -8.01
N ALA A 87 -14.75 12.36 -7.10
CA ALA A 87 -15.56 11.17 -6.87
C ALA A 87 -16.85 11.49 -6.08
N GLU A 88 -17.92 10.75 -6.38
CA GLU A 88 -19.18 10.85 -5.61
C GLU A 88 -19.00 10.47 -4.13
N ASN A 89 -18.06 9.57 -3.84
CA ASN A 89 -17.72 9.15 -2.48
C ASN A 89 -16.19 9.02 -2.34
N PRO A 90 -15.48 10.12 -2.02
CA PRO A 90 -14.02 10.15 -1.92
C PRO A 90 -13.48 9.19 -0.86
N ASP A 91 -14.12 9.14 0.31
CA ASP A 91 -13.69 8.28 1.43
C ASP A 91 -13.71 6.81 1.02
N LYS A 92 -14.81 6.37 0.39
CA LYS A 92 -14.91 5.00 -0.11
C LYS A 92 -13.84 4.72 -1.17
N MET A 93 -13.59 5.66 -2.08
CA MET A 93 -12.60 5.48 -3.14
C MET A 93 -11.19 5.29 -2.60
N ILE A 94 -10.80 6.06 -1.57
CA ILE A 94 -9.53 5.91 -0.88
C ILE A 94 -9.45 4.56 -0.15
N LEU A 95 -10.52 4.16 0.55
CA LEU A 95 -10.56 2.89 1.27
C LEU A 95 -10.48 1.69 0.32
N ASP A 96 -11.18 1.74 -0.82
CA ASP A 96 -11.11 0.70 -1.86
C ASP A 96 -9.69 0.60 -2.44
N PHE A 97 -9.01 1.73 -2.65
CA PHE A 97 -7.61 1.78 -3.04
C PHE A 97 -6.68 1.09 -2.04
N MET A 98 -6.75 1.52 -0.78
CA MET A 98 -5.90 0.98 0.28
C MET A 98 -6.15 -0.52 0.48
N GLN A 99 -7.42 -0.93 0.55
CA GLN A 99 -7.79 -2.32 0.80
C GLN A 99 -7.42 -3.23 -0.37
N SER A 100 -7.76 -2.87 -1.61
CA SER A 100 -7.53 -3.75 -2.76
C SER A 100 -6.04 -3.93 -3.08
N THR A 101 -5.23 -2.87 -2.95
CA THR A 101 -3.77 -2.96 -3.12
C THR A 101 -3.12 -3.73 -1.97
N TYR A 102 -3.61 -3.56 -0.72
CA TYR A 102 -3.19 -4.37 0.42
C TYR A 102 -3.45 -5.86 0.18
N GLU A 103 -4.69 -6.22 -0.17
CA GLU A 103 -5.07 -7.61 -0.44
C GLU A 103 -4.27 -8.20 -1.59
N ALA A 104 -4.09 -7.44 -2.67
CA ALA A 104 -3.27 -7.85 -3.81
C ALA A 104 -1.83 -8.22 -3.39
N GLY A 105 -1.20 -7.41 -2.55
CA GLY A 105 0.16 -7.61 -2.06
C GLY A 105 0.25 -8.74 -1.04
N ALA A 106 -0.58 -8.69 0.01
CA ALA A 106 -0.58 -9.66 1.09
C ALA A 106 -0.92 -11.08 0.60
N ASN A 107 -1.88 -11.22 -0.33
CA ASN A 107 -2.21 -12.51 -0.93
C ASN A 107 -1.05 -13.03 -1.81
N LEU A 108 -0.43 -12.16 -2.62
CA LEU A 108 0.69 -12.55 -3.47
C LEU A 108 1.92 -12.98 -2.66
N ALA A 109 2.18 -12.27 -1.56
CA ALA A 109 3.25 -12.56 -0.61
C ALA A 109 2.94 -13.71 0.35
N LYS A 110 1.72 -14.27 0.28
CA LYS A 110 1.23 -15.33 1.18
C LYS A 110 1.43 -14.97 2.65
N TRP A 111 1.03 -13.75 3.02
CA TRP A 111 1.04 -13.30 4.41
C TRP A 111 0.00 -14.06 5.23
N ASP A 112 0.27 -14.20 6.52
CA ASP A 112 -0.65 -14.80 7.47
C ASP A 112 -1.73 -13.80 7.87
N ARG A 113 -2.64 -13.54 6.93
CA ARG A 113 -3.66 -12.49 7.05
C ARG A 113 -4.63 -12.75 8.21
N GLU A 114 -4.91 -14.02 8.52
CA GLU A 114 -5.78 -14.39 9.64
C GLU A 114 -5.21 -13.92 10.99
N ASN A 115 -3.89 -14.00 11.17
CA ASN A 115 -3.23 -13.53 12.38
C ASN A 115 -2.91 -12.03 12.37
N LEU A 116 -2.81 -11.41 11.19
CA LEU A 116 -2.46 -9.99 11.04
C LEU A 116 -3.68 -9.05 11.01
N GLU A 117 -4.85 -9.56 10.65
CA GLU A 117 -6.05 -8.75 10.46
C GLU A 117 -7.03 -8.90 11.63
N ILE A 118 -7.68 -7.78 11.97
CA ILE A 118 -8.72 -7.76 12.99
C ILE A 118 -10.08 -7.79 12.27
N ASP A 119 -10.92 -8.75 12.67
CA ASP A 119 -12.33 -8.72 12.33
C ASP A 119 -13.05 -7.65 13.17
N TRP A 120 -13.13 -6.44 12.63
CA TRP A 120 -13.78 -5.31 13.28
C TRP A 120 -15.26 -5.58 13.61
N SER A 121 -15.93 -6.49 12.90
CA SER A 121 -17.32 -6.84 13.21
C SER A 121 -17.44 -7.58 14.55
N LYS A 122 -16.41 -8.35 14.94
CA LYS A 122 -16.33 -9.01 16.25
C LYS A 122 -15.98 -8.02 17.37
N VAL A 123 -15.11 -7.05 17.08
CA VAL A 123 -14.70 -6.01 18.03
C VAL A 123 -15.83 -5.02 18.33
N LEU A 124 -16.57 -4.59 17.30
CA LEU A 124 -17.63 -3.59 17.46
C LEU A 124 -18.93 -4.16 18.06
N LYS A 125 -19.11 -5.49 18.03
CA LYS A 125 -20.26 -6.20 18.62
C LYS A 125 -20.04 -6.61 20.08
N SER A 126 -18.82 -6.57 20.61
CA SER A 126 -18.58 -6.78 22.03
C SER A 126 -18.99 -5.52 22.82
N LYS A 127 -20.27 -5.43 23.15
CA LYS A 127 -20.80 -4.58 24.22
C LYS A 127 -21.44 -5.47 25.28
#